data_AF-X0VCT2-F1
#
_entry.id   AF-X0VCT2-F1
#
_cell.length_a   1.000
_cell.length_b   1.000
_cell.length_c   1.000
_cell.angle_alpha   90.00
_cell.angle_beta   90.00
_cell.angle_gamma   90.00
#
_symmetry.space_group_name_H-M   'P 1'
#
loop_
_entity.id
_entity.type
_entity.pdbx_description
1 polymer ?
#
loop_
_entity_poly.entity_id
_entity_poly.type
_entity_poly.pdbx_seq_one_letter_code
_entity_poly.pdbx_strand_id
1 'polypeptide(L)' 'IFVEDLQKLVKEIAPRKTIPIHTFEPEALRAHFDNVVVLDDGELHVIS' A
#
# COMPACT_ATOMS: atom_id res chain seq x y z
N ILE A 1 -1.15 15.35 -2.75
CA ILE A 1 -2.02 14.37 -2.08
C ILE A 1 -1.49 14.24 -0.67
N PHE A 2 -2.33 14.43 0.34
CA PHE A 2 -1.90 14.26 1.72
C PHE A 2 -2.12 12.81 2.17
N VAL A 3 -1.44 12.36 3.23
CA VAL A 3 -1.52 10.97 3.70
C VAL A 3 -2.95 10.61 4.12
N GLU A 4 -3.71 11.58 4.61
CA GLU A 4 -5.10 11.46 5.03
C GLU A 4 -6.03 11.14 3.85
N ASP A 5 -5.73 11.67 2.65
CA ASP A 5 -6.50 11.35 1.44
C ASP A 5 -6.32 9.88 1.05
N LEU A 6 -5.08 9.37 1.16
CA LEU A 6 -4.77 7.96 0.91
C LEU A 6 -5.43 7.07 1.96
N GLN A 7 -5.42 7.48 3.23
CA GLN A 7 -6.11 6.74 4.29
C GLN A 7 -7.60 6.63 4.06
N LYS A 8 -8.23 7.74 3.68
CA LYS A 8 -9.66 7.73 3.33
C LYS A 8 -9.91 6.81 2.14
N LEU A 9 -9.13 6.92 1.07
CA LEU A 9 -9.28 6.11 -0.12
C LEU A 9 -9.15 4.61 0.18
N VAL A 10 -8.07 4.20 0.85
CA VAL A 10 -7.81 2.79 1.17
C VAL A 10 -8.90 2.24 2.09
N LYS A 11 -9.38 3.03 3.05
CA LYS A 11 -10.49 2.65 3.93
C LYS A 11 -11.79 2.41 3.16
N GLU A 12 -12.15 3.32 2.26
CA GLU A 12 -13.40 3.22 1.47
C GLU A 12 -13.35 2.07 0.45
N ILE A 13 -12.18 1.80 -0.13
CA ILE A 13 -12.00 0.66 -1.05
C ILE A 13 -11.97 -0.67 -0.30
N ALA A 14 -11.45 -0.68 0.93
CA ALA A 14 -11.21 -1.88 1.74
C ALA A 14 -10.51 -3.01 0.95
N PRO A 15 -9.32 -2.75 0.36
CA PRO A 15 -8.65 -3.74 -0.47
C PRO A 15 -8.18 -4.95 0.36
N ARG A 16 -8.02 -6.10 -0.28
CA ARG A 16 -7.40 -7.27 0.39
C ARG A 16 -5.90 -7.04 0.65
N LYS A 17 -5.22 -6.34 -0.24
CA LYS A 17 -3.79 -5.99 -0.15
C LYS A 17 -3.57 -4.60 -0.75
N THR A 18 -2.64 -3.84 -0.17
CA THR A 18 -2.21 -2.52 -0.63
C THR A 18 -0.75 -2.61 -1.07
N ILE A 19 -0.43 -2.33 -2.34
CA ILE A 19 0.93 -2.41 -2.88
C ILE A 19 1.39 -1.00 -3.30
N PRO A 20 2.33 -0.38 -2.58
CA PRO A 20 2.90 0.90 -2.96
C PRO A 20 3.97 0.71 -4.05
N ILE A 21 3.87 1.47 -5.15
CA ILE A 21 4.79 1.36 -6.31
C ILE A 21 5.49 2.68 -6.70
N HIS A 22 5.06 3.83 -6.16
CA HIS A 22 5.61 5.16 -6.48
C HIS A 22 5.86 5.99 -5.22
N THR A 23 6.67 5.46 -4.32
CA THR A 23 7.12 6.15 -3.10
C THR A 23 8.55 5.71 -2.77
N PHE A 24 9.34 6.61 -2.17
CA PHE A 24 10.67 6.29 -1.65
C PHE A 24 10.65 5.64 -0.26
N GLU A 25 9.49 5.65 0.41
CA GLU A 25 9.30 5.11 1.76
C GLU A 25 8.08 4.17 1.81
N PRO A 26 8.07 3.06 1.04
CA PRO A 26 6.91 2.15 0.98
C PRO A 26 6.61 1.50 2.35
N GLU A 27 7.65 1.31 3.16
CA GLU A 27 7.60 0.75 4.50
C GLU A 27 6.84 1.62 5.50
N ALA A 28 6.92 2.95 5.37
CA ALA A 28 6.25 3.88 6.27
C ALA A 28 4.71 3.72 6.23
N LEU A 29 4.16 3.21 5.12
CA LEU A 29 2.72 3.00 4.97
C LEU A 29 2.17 1.89 5.87
N ARG A 30 3.01 1.00 6.39
CA ARG A 30 2.60 0.00 7.39
C ARG A 30 2.14 0.63 8.70
N ALA A 31 2.54 1.87 9.00
CA ALA A 31 2.02 2.61 10.15
C ALA A 31 0.57 3.09 9.96
N HIS A 32 0.05 3.03 8.73
CA HIS A 32 -1.28 3.52 8.37
C HIS A 32 -2.23 2.43 7.86
N PHE A 33 -1.70 1.34 7.29
CA PHE A 33 -2.49 0.26 6.70
C PHE A 33 -1.99 -1.12 7.14
N ASP A 34 -2.93 -1.98 7.55
CA ASP A 34 -2.60 -3.33 8.04
C ASP A 34 -2.23 -4.32 6.93
N ASN A 35 -2.58 -4.01 5.67
CA ASN A 35 -2.50 -4.94 4.53
C ASN A 35 -1.45 -4.52 3.48
N VAL A 36 -0.38 -3.84 3.89
CA VAL A 36 0.68 -3.40 2.97
C VAL A 36 1.61 -4.55 2.59
N VAL A 37 1.71 -4.79 1.29
CA VAL A 37 2.74 -5.65 0.69
C VAL A 37 3.71 -4.76 -0.06
N VAL A 38 4.95 -4.70 0.42
CA VAL A 38 6.05 -4.03 -0.27
C VAL A 38 6.69 -5.05 -1.20
N LEU A 39 6.97 -4.64 -2.43
CA LEU A 39 7.61 -5.46 -3.45
C LEU A 39 8.89 -4.79 -3.90
N ASP A 40 9.91 -5.60 -4.18
CA ASP A 40 11.13 -5.15 -4.84
C ASP A 40 10.98 -5.19 -6.38
N ASP A 41 11.83 -4.44 -7.07
CA ASP A 41 11.85 -4.43 -8.53
C ASP A 41 12.11 -5.84 -9.09
N GLY A 42 11.21 -6.28 -9.97
CA GLY A 42 11.25 -7.61 -10.58
C GLY A 42 10.64 -8.72 -9.73
N GLU A 43 10.13 -8.41 -8.53
CA GLU A 43 9.42 -9.38 -7.70
C GLU A 43 8.03 -9.72 -8.27
N LEU A 44 7.70 -11.01 -8.29
CA LEU A 44 6.39 -11.48 -8.75
C LEU A 44 5.42 -11.58 -7.57
N HIS A 45 4.25 -10.94 -7.71
CA HIS A 45 3.16 -11.08 -6.74
C HIS A 45 2.06 -12.00 -7.26
N VAL A 46 1.80 -13.10 -6.55
CA VAL A 46 0.67 -13.98 -6.85
C VAL A 46 -0.61 -13.41 -6.26
N ILE A 47 -1.61 -13.20 -7.12
CA ILE A 47 -2.94 -12.75 -6.70
C ILE A 47 -3.72 -13.97 -6.19
N SER A 48 -4.01 -13.95 -4.89
CA SER A 48 -4.77 -14.95 -4.14
C SER A 48 -6.01 -14.31 -3.54
#